data_AF-A0A1G2D0Y5-F1
#
_entry.id   AF-A0A1G2D0Y5-F1
#
_cell.length_a   1.000
_cell.length_b   1.000
_cell.length_c   1.000
_cell.angle_alpha   90.00
_cell.angle_beta   90.00
_cell.angle_gamma   90.00
#
_symmetry.space_group_name_H-M   'P 1'
#
loop_
_entity.id
_entity.type
_entity.pdbx_description
1 polymer ?
#
loop_
_entity_poly.entity_id
_entity_poly.type
_entity_poly.pdbx_seq_one_letter_code
_entity_poly.pdbx_strand_id
1 'polypeptide(L)' 'MLEAKLGNLPKEDRERILSVVTKNPRLFQEIAMKIKHMMDSGRDQNSATMSVMREYEREIKALIAEK' A
#
# COMPACT_ATOMS: atom_id res chain seq x y z
N MET A 1 18.49 4.68 -12.82
CA MET A 1 17.30 4.29 -13.61
C MET A 1 16.15 3.66 -12.79
N LEU A 2 16.33 3.40 -11.49
CA LEU A 2 15.22 3.07 -10.58
C LEU A 2 14.65 4.33 -9.89
N GLU A 3 15.49 5.34 -9.66
CA GLU A 3 15.12 6.65 -9.11
C GLU A 3 14.14 7.42 -10.00
N ALA A 4 14.22 7.27 -11.33
CA ALA A 4 13.31 7.95 -12.25
C ALA A 4 11.87 7.39 -12.21
N LYS A 5 11.68 6.15 -11.72
CA LYS A 5 10.35 5.54 -11.57
C LYS A 5 9.75 5.73 -10.17
N LEU A 6 10.58 6.14 -9.20
CA LEU A 6 10.21 6.36 -7.79
C LEU A 6 10.40 7.82 -7.33
N GLY A 7 10.85 8.71 -8.22
CA GLY A 7 11.24 10.10 -7.93
C GLY A 7 10.10 11.06 -7.69
N ASN A 8 8.85 10.65 -7.95
CA ASN A 8 7.66 11.50 -7.75
C ASN A 8 6.93 11.25 -6.44
N LEU A 9 7.43 10.38 -5.56
CA LEU A 9 6.91 10.28 -4.20
C LEU A 9 7.80 11.10 -3.27
N PRO A 10 7.30 12.20 -2.70
CA PRO A 10 7.96 12.96 -1.64
C PRO A 10 8.56 12.03 -0.59
N LYS A 11 9.74 12.36 -0.06
CA LYS A 11 10.38 11.56 1.01
C LYS A 11 9.45 11.35 2.20
N GLU A 12 8.65 12.37 2.51
CA GLU A 12 7.62 12.34 3.56
C GLU A 12 6.55 11.26 3.32
N ASP A 13 6.15 11.02 2.07
CA ASP A 13 5.19 9.96 1.74
C ASP A 13 5.80 8.57 1.89
N ARG A 14 7.10 8.43 1.58
CA ARG A 14 7.84 7.18 1.78
C ARG A 14 7.99 6.85 3.26
N GLU A 15 8.35 7.83 4.08
CA GLU A 15 8.48 7.69 5.53
C GLU A 15 7.13 7.41 6.20
N ARG A 16 6.04 8.04 5.74
CA ARG A 16 4.68 7.72 6.19
C ARG A 16 4.29 6.28 5.89
N ILE A 17 4.53 5.80 4.66
CA ILE A 17 4.24 4.41 4.31
C ILE A 17 5.06 3.47 5.19
N LEU A 18 6.37 3.71 5.35
CA LEU A 18 7.23 2.91 6.23
C LEU A 18 6.72 2.89 7.68
N SER A 19 6.33 4.05 8.23
CA SER A 19 5.78 4.15 9.59
C SER A 19 4.51 3.32 9.77
N VAL A 20 3.56 3.43 8.84
CA VAL A 20 2.30 2.67 8.90
C VAL A 20 2.55 1.16 8.71
N VAL A 21 3.51 0.78 7.84
CA VAL A 21 3.96 -0.62 7.68
C VAL A 21 4.56 -1.17 8.97
N THR A 22 5.39 -0.39 9.66
CA THR A 22 5.98 -0.82 10.93
C THR A 22 4.95 -0.94 12.06
N LYS A 23 3.90 -0.10 12.06
CA LYS A 23 2.82 -0.17 13.05
C LYS A 23 1.97 -1.44 12.91
N ASN A 24 1.69 -1.88 11.68
CA ASN A 24 0.92 -3.09 11.43
C ASN A 24 1.46 -3.87 10.22
N PRO A 25 2.56 -4.63 10.37
CA PRO A 25 3.16 -5.37 9.26
C PRO A 25 2.22 -6.44 8.68
N ARG A 26 1.33 -6.98 9.52
CA ARG A 26 0.35 -8.00 9.11
C ARG A 26 -0.66 -7.46 8.12
N LEU A 27 -1.18 -6.25 8.35
CA LEU A 27 -2.08 -5.57 7.42
C LEU A 27 -1.45 -5.41 6.03
N PHE A 28 -0.20 -4.97 5.96
CA PHE A 28 0.48 -4.80 4.67
C PHE A 28 0.82 -6.12 3.99
N GLN A 29 1.12 -7.16 4.76
CA GLN A 29 1.26 -8.51 4.20
C GLN A 29 -0.05 -8.98 3.56
N GLU A 30 -1.20 -8.76 4.21
CA GLU A 30 -2.51 -9.08 3.66
C GLU A 30 -2.83 -8.26 2.41
N ILE A 31 -2.58 -6.94 2.44
CA ILE A 31 -2.73 -6.06 1.27
C ILE A 31 -1.90 -6.59 0.09
N ALA A 32 -0.62 -6.91 0.31
CA ALA A 32 0.27 -7.41 -0.73
C ALA A 32 -0.19 -8.76 -1.29
N MET A 33 -0.61 -9.70 -0.43
CA MET A 33 -1.14 -11.00 -0.86
C MET A 33 -2.40 -10.83 -1.71
N LYS A 34 -3.28 -9.89 -1.34
CA LYS A 34 -4.54 -9.66 -2.03
C LYS A 34 -4.37 -8.95 -3.38
N ILE A 35 -3.45 -7.99 -3.45
CA ILE A 35 -3.04 -7.38 -4.73
C ILE A 35 -2.48 -8.47 -5.65
N LYS A 36 -1.57 -9.30 -5.16
CA LYS A 36 -0.99 -10.41 -5.93
C LYS A 36 -2.09 -11.37 -6.43
N HIS A 37 -3.01 -11.77 -5.56
CA HIS A 37 -4.11 -12.65 -5.94
C HIS A 37 -5.00 -12.06 -7.05
N MET A 38 -5.30 -10.76 -6.98
CA MET A 38 -6.05 -10.10 -8.05
C MET A 38 -5.26 -9.99 -9.35
N MET A 39 -3.95 -9.75 -9.29
CA MET A 39 -3.09 -9.78 -10.47
C MET A 39 -3.04 -11.19 -11.08
N ASP A 40 -2.94 -12.24 -10.25
CA ASP A 40 -2.96 -13.64 -10.68
C ASP A 40 -4.32 -14.01 -11.33
N SER A 41 -5.42 -13.35 -10.91
CA SER A 41 -6.74 -13.47 -11.56
C SER A 41 -6.89 -12.67 -12.87
N GLY A 42 -5.83 -11.99 -13.32
CA GLY A 42 -5.80 -11.25 -14.59
C GLY A 42 -6.19 -9.78 -14.50
N ARG A 43 -6.33 -9.19 -13.28
CA ARG A 43 -6.50 -7.74 -13.14
C ARG A 43 -5.17 -7.02 -13.33
N ASP A 44 -5.23 -5.80 -13.86
CA ASP A 44 -4.07 -4.93 -13.91
C ASP A 44 -3.65 -4.47 -12.50
N GLN A 45 -2.35 -4.24 -12.34
CA GLN A 45 -1.74 -3.87 -11.06
C GLN A 45 -2.36 -2.60 -10.47
N ASN A 46 -2.71 -1.60 -11.30
CA ASN A 46 -3.27 -0.34 -10.82
C ASN A 46 -4.69 -0.55 -10.26
N SER A 47 -5.57 -1.24 -11.01
CA SER A 47 -6.91 -1.55 -10.53
C SER A 47 -6.91 -2.48 -9.31
N ALA A 48 -6.02 -3.48 -9.28
CA ALA A 48 -5.84 -4.35 -8.13
C ALA A 48 -5.43 -3.55 -6.89
N THR A 49 -4.41 -2.70 -7.02
CA THR A 49 -3.94 -1.83 -5.92
C THR A 49 -5.04 -0.90 -5.44
N MET A 50 -5.74 -0.21 -6.35
CA MET A 50 -6.86 0.68 -5.98
C MET A 50 -8.01 -0.06 -5.28
N SER A 51 -8.30 -1.29 -5.69
CA SER A 51 -9.36 -2.10 -5.08
C SER A 51 -9.01 -2.51 -3.65
N VAL A 52 -7.79 -3.03 -3.43
CA VAL A 52 -7.33 -3.42 -2.08
C VAL A 52 -7.20 -2.20 -1.18
N MET A 53 -6.61 -1.11 -1.67
CA MET A 53 -6.45 0.11 -0.87
C MET A 53 -7.79 0.70 -0.44
N ARG A 54 -8.83 0.62 -1.29
CA ARG A 54 -10.19 1.01 -0.90
C ARG A 54 -10.80 0.07 0.13
N GLU A 55 -10.56 -1.22 0.01
CA GLU A 55 -11.06 -2.21 0.96
C GLU A 55 -10.48 -2.00 2.35
N TYR A 56 -9.17 -1.76 2.44
CA TYR A 56 -8.45 -1.51 3.69
C TYR A 56 -8.34 -0.03 4.07
N GLU A 57 -9.05 0.87 3.37
CA GLU A 57 -8.94 2.32 3.56
C GLU A 57 -9.20 2.72 5.02
N ARG A 58 -10.19 2.09 5.67
CA ARG A 58 -10.54 2.35 7.07
C ARG A 58 -9.42 1.96 8.03
N GLU A 59 -8.82 0.80 7.82
CA GLU A 59 -7.73 0.27 8.65
C GLU A 59 -6.45 1.10 8.47
N ILE A 60 -6.12 1.45 7.23
CA ILE A 60 -5.00 2.33 6.92
C ILE A 60 -5.20 3.71 7.56
N LYS A 61 -6.40 4.30 7.45
CA LYS A 61 -6.73 5.58 8.10
C LYS A 61 -6.64 5.49 9.62
N ALA A 62 -7.10 4.40 10.23
CA ALA A 62 -7.01 4.19 11.67
C ALA A 62 -5.55 4.18 12.14
N LEU A 63 -4.66 3.47 11.43
CA LEU A 63 -3.22 3.43 11.75
C LEU A 63 -2.50 4.77 11.58
N ILE A 64 -2.95 5.59 10.63
CA ILE A 64 -2.43 6.96 10.43
C ILE A 64 -2.94 7.89 11.54
N ALA A 65 -4.20 7.72 11.98
CA ALA A 65 -4.82 8.54 13.01
C ALA A 65 -4.37 8.17 14.43
N GLU A 66 -3.94 6.93 14.66
CA GLU A 66 -3.26 6.50 15.89
C GLU A 66 -1.94 7.28 16.02
N LYS A 67 -1.95 8.35 16.82
CA LYS A 67 -0.78 9.14 17.18
C LYS A 67 0.03 8.47 18.28
#